data_AF-A0A968NNX9-F1
#
_entry.id   AF-A0A968NNX9-F1
#
_cell.length_a   1.000
_cell.length_b   1.000
_cell.length_c   1.000
_cell.angle_alpha   90.00
_cell.angle_beta   90.00
_cell.angle_gamma   90.00
#
_symmetry.space_group_name_H-M   'P 1'
#
loop_
_entity.id
_entity.type
_entity.pdbx_description
1 polymer ?
#
loop_
_entity_poly.entity_id
_entity_poly.type
_entity_poly.pdbx_seq_one_letter_code
_entity_poly.pdbx_strand_id
1 'polypeptide(L)'
;MWEKDISDIVQTVADEVERFFLGMSEIIDIFVEITGEITEHVQNTIVTEIVTTNLDQYLHEFAFDSIPELYWDSDEILADIDPGFPYYMEATQEKNPACIGCRHYHGHVYSGNQLVCGMYPSGIDADSCPDWEAEDLGF
;
A
#
# COMPACT_ATOMS: atom_id res chain seq x y z
N MET A 1 -54.24 -16.13 -33.08
CA MET A 1 -53.94 -14.71 -33.31
C MET A 1 -52.80 -14.29 -32.40
N TRP A 2 -52.89 -14.53 -31.09
CA TRP A 2 -51.86 -14.18 -30.10
C TRP A 2 -50.48 -14.88 -30.23
N GLU A 3 -50.41 -16.13 -30.72
CA GLU A 3 -49.13 -16.84 -30.88
C GLU A 3 -48.21 -16.21 -31.93
N LYS A 4 -48.77 -15.65 -33.00
CA LYS A 4 -47.98 -14.97 -34.03
C LYS A 4 -47.41 -13.66 -33.49
N ASP A 5 -48.23 -12.90 -32.77
CA ASP A 5 -47.83 -11.60 -32.21
C ASP A 5 -46.67 -11.75 -31.21
N ILE A 6 -46.67 -12.79 -30.37
CA ILE A 6 -45.57 -13.04 -29.42
C ILE A 6 -44.29 -13.49 -30.15
N SER A 7 -44.42 -14.34 -31.19
CA SER A 7 -43.28 -14.78 -31.99
C SER A 7 -42.58 -13.60 -32.69
N ASP A 8 -43.36 -12.68 -33.26
CA ASP A 8 -42.82 -11.52 -33.97
C ASP A 8 -42.13 -10.55 -33.00
N ILE A 9 -42.68 -10.36 -31.79
CA ILE A 9 -42.06 -9.53 -30.75
C ILE A 9 -40.74 -10.14 -30.26
N VAL A 10 -40.69 -11.46 -30.02
CA VAL A 10 -39.47 -12.13 -29.55
C VAL A 10 -38.37 -12.09 -30.61
N GLN A 11 -38.71 -12.27 -31.89
CA GLN A 11 -37.73 -12.12 -32.98
C GLN A 11 -37.21 -10.69 -33.07
N THR A 12 -38.08 -9.69 -32.97
CA THR A 12 -37.67 -8.27 -33.01
C THR A 12 -36.71 -7.94 -31.86
N VAL A 13 -37.00 -8.43 -30.64
CA VAL A 13 -36.12 -8.20 -29.47
C VAL A 13 -34.81 -8.96 -29.62
N ALA A 14 -34.83 -10.20 -30.13
CA ALA A 14 -33.63 -10.98 -30.37
C ALA A 14 -32.70 -10.30 -31.40
N ASP A 15 -33.26 -9.80 -32.50
CA ASP A 15 -32.53 -9.08 -33.54
C ASP A 15 -31.92 -7.78 -33.00
N GLU A 16 -32.65 -7.04 -32.15
CA GLU A 16 -32.17 -5.79 -31.55
C GLU A 16 -31.04 -6.03 -30.53
N VAL A 17 -31.15 -7.11 -29.74
CA VAL A 17 -30.11 -7.53 -28.79
C VAL A 17 -28.85 -8.00 -29.53
N GLU A 18 -28.99 -8.76 -30.62
CA GLU A 18 -27.86 -9.19 -31.44
C GLU A 18 -27.14 -7.99 -32.06
N ARG A 19 -27.89 -7.00 -32.59
CA ARG A 19 -27.31 -5.74 -33.09
C ARG A 19 -26.61 -4.94 -32.00
N PHE A 20 -27.14 -4.91 -30.78
CA PHE A 20 -26.50 -4.22 -29.66
C PHE A 20 -25.15 -4.85 -29.30
N PHE A 21 -25.08 -6.19 -29.20
CA PHE A 21 -23.82 -6.88 -28.91
C PHE A 21 -22.79 -6.76 -30.04
N LEU A 22 -23.24 -6.78 -31.30
CA LEU A 22 -22.36 -6.51 -32.45
C LEU A 22 -21.78 -5.08 -32.38
N GLY A 23 -22.61 -4.08 -32.12
CA GLY A 23 -22.15 -2.69 -31.97
C GLY A 23 -21.23 -2.47 -30.77
N MET A 24 -21.48 -3.14 -29.64
CA MET A 24 -20.57 -3.08 -28.49
C MET A 24 -19.21 -3.71 -28.78
N SER A 25 -19.16 -4.78 -29.58
CA SER A 25 -17.89 -5.44 -29.93
C SER A 25 -16.98 -4.49 -30.72
N GLU A 26 -17.54 -3.69 -31.63
CA GLU A 26 -16.79 -2.67 -32.37
C GLU A 26 -16.30 -1.52 -31.47
N ILE A 27 -17.09 -1.15 -30.45
CA ILE A 27 -16.71 -0.09 -29.50
C ILE A 27 -15.62 -0.57 -28.52
N ILE A 28 -15.62 -1.86 -28.17
CA ILE A 28 -14.63 -2.45 -27.27
C ILE A 28 -13.22 -2.34 -27.85
N ASP A 29 -13.05 -2.56 -29.16
CA ASP A 29 -11.74 -2.44 -29.80
C ASP A 29 -11.19 -1.01 -29.72
N ILE A 30 -12.04 -0.01 -29.98
CA ILE A 30 -11.70 1.41 -29.84
C ILE A 30 -11.36 1.75 -28.38
N PHE A 31 -12.11 1.19 -27.42
CA PHE A 31 -11.86 1.43 -26.00
C PHE A 31 -10.54 0.80 -25.53
N VAL A 32 -10.21 -0.40 -25.99
CA VAL A 32 -8.94 -1.10 -25.69
C VAL A 32 -7.75 -0.33 -26.27
N GLU A 33 -7.87 0.20 -27.49
CA GLU A 33 -6.83 1.03 -28.11
C GLU A 33 -6.61 2.34 -27.32
N ILE A 34 -7.71 3.03 -26.96
CA ILE A 34 -7.66 4.25 -26.14
C ILE A 34 -7.10 3.97 -24.74
N THR A 35 -7.48 2.87 -24.08
CA THR A 35 -6.92 2.52 -22.77
C THR A 35 -5.45 2.12 -22.84
N GLY A 36 -5.01 1.50 -23.94
CA GLY A 36 -3.60 1.23 -24.20
C GLY A 36 -2.77 2.50 -24.29
N GLU A 37 -3.21 3.47 -25.10
CA GLU A 37 -2.52 4.77 -25.25
C GLU A 37 -2.58 5.63 -23.98
N ILE A 38 -3.70 5.63 -23.27
CA ILE A 38 -3.84 6.35 -21.99
C ILE A 38 -2.93 5.73 -20.92
N THR A 39 -2.76 4.41 -20.86
CA THR A 39 -1.94 3.76 -19.83
C THR A 39 -0.47 4.19 -19.90
N GLU A 40 0.07 4.34 -21.11
CA GLU A 40 1.46 4.77 -21.30
C GLU A 40 1.67 6.27 -21.00
N HIS A 41 0.70 7.11 -21.36
CA HIS A 41 0.75 8.55 -21.03
C HIS A 41 0.48 8.84 -19.55
N VAL A 42 -0.39 8.07 -18.90
CA VAL A 42 -0.74 8.21 -17.48
C VAL A 42 0.42 7.81 -16.58
N GLN A 43 1.18 6.76 -16.92
CA GLN A 43 2.35 6.36 -16.13
C GLN A 43 3.38 7.50 -16.01
N ASN A 44 3.69 8.18 -17.12
CA ASN A 44 4.71 9.22 -17.12
C ASN A 44 4.23 10.54 -16.47
N THR A 45 2.96 10.92 -16.63
CA THR A 45 2.41 12.15 -16.03
C THR A 45 2.02 11.97 -14.56
N ILE A 46 1.47 10.81 -14.16
CA ILE A 46 1.09 10.56 -12.75
C ILE A 46 2.33 10.40 -11.87
N VAL A 47 3.35 9.66 -12.31
CA VAL A 47 4.56 9.43 -11.51
C VAL A 47 5.36 10.72 -11.31
N THR A 48 5.40 11.61 -12.31
CA THR A 48 6.30 12.78 -12.29
C THR A 48 5.66 14.04 -11.70
N GLU A 49 4.35 14.25 -11.83
CA GLU A 49 3.69 15.48 -11.34
C GLU A 49 2.79 15.25 -10.12
N ILE A 50 2.09 14.11 -10.03
CA ILE A 50 1.14 13.86 -8.93
C ILE A 50 1.83 13.22 -7.73
N VAL A 51 2.72 12.24 -7.94
CA VAL A 51 3.37 11.49 -6.84
C VAL A 51 4.52 12.27 -6.22
N THR A 52 5.32 12.99 -7.01
CA THR A 52 6.50 13.71 -6.49
C THR A 52 6.22 15.14 -6.04
N THR A 53 5.31 15.88 -6.68
CA THR A 53 5.14 17.31 -6.36
C THR A 53 4.02 17.57 -5.34
N ASN A 54 2.90 16.83 -5.42
CA ASN A 54 1.79 17.04 -4.49
C ASN A 54 1.98 16.31 -3.16
N LEU A 55 2.67 15.17 -3.14
CA LEU A 55 2.87 14.41 -1.91
C LEU A 55 3.82 15.14 -0.96
N ASP A 56 4.91 15.72 -1.47
CA ASP A 56 5.86 16.48 -0.64
C ASP A 56 5.22 17.73 -0.01
N GLN A 57 4.38 18.47 -0.74
CA GLN A 57 3.71 19.66 -0.19
C GLN A 57 2.64 19.30 0.86
N TYR A 58 1.82 18.29 0.62
CA TYR A 58 0.81 17.83 1.58
C TYR A 58 1.43 17.19 2.81
N LEU A 59 2.51 16.42 2.65
CA LEU A 59 3.26 15.86 3.78
C LEU A 59 3.95 16.95 4.60
N HIS A 60 4.46 18.02 3.98
CA HIS A 60 5.10 19.11 4.71
C HIS A 60 4.10 19.92 5.55
N GLU A 61 2.90 20.22 5.02
CA GLU A 61 1.85 20.91 5.79
C GLU A 61 1.25 20.03 6.88
N PHE A 62 1.06 18.72 6.62
CA PHE A 62 0.51 17.80 7.61
C PHE A 62 1.51 17.46 8.73
N ALA A 63 2.80 17.30 8.40
CA ALA A 63 3.82 16.88 9.35
C ALA A 63 4.36 18.01 10.24
N PHE A 64 4.34 19.27 9.80
CA PHE A 64 4.95 20.38 10.54
C PHE A 64 3.97 21.31 11.25
N ASP A 65 2.75 21.50 10.76
CA ASP A 65 1.84 22.54 11.31
C ASP A 65 0.71 21.96 12.18
N SER A 66 0.35 20.69 11.99
CA SER A 66 -0.74 20.05 12.75
C SER A 66 -0.29 19.34 14.03
N ILE A 67 1.01 19.07 14.20
CA ILE A 67 1.53 18.32 15.35
C ILE A 67 2.93 18.80 15.83
N PRO A 68 3.08 20.03 16.36
CA PRO A 68 4.31 20.37 17.10
C PRO A 68 4.23 20.03 18.60
N GLU A 69 3.03 19.88 19.18
CA GLU A 69 2.86 20.00 20.65
C GLU A 69 2.11 18.83 21.33
N LEU A 70 1.63 17.83 20.59
CA LEU A 70 0.88 16.69 21.17
C LEU A 70 1.67 15.39 21.30
N TYR A 71 2.89 15.32 20.75
CA TYR A 71 3.67 14.08 20.65
C TYR A 71 4.79 13.91 21.69
N TRP A 72 4.84 14.75 22.73
CA TRP A 72 5.90 14.66 23.74
C TRP A 72 5.45 14.26 25.15
N ASP A 73 4.17 13.96 25.42
CA ASP A 73 3.76 13.61 26.79
C ASP A 73 2.54 12.69 26.89
N SER A 74 2.49 11.62 26.08
CA SER A 74 1.49 10.57 26.29
C SER A 74 1.98 9.19 25.88
N ASP A 75 3.00 8.71 26.60
CA ASP A 75 3.45 7.30 26.56
C ASP A 75 2.35 6.29 26.97
N GLU A 76 1.17 6.74 27.41
CA GLU A 76 0.11 5.89 27.95
C GLU A 76 -1.18 5.81 27.09
N ILE A 77 -1.34 6.61 26.02
CA ILE A 77 -2.61 6.69 25.27
C ILE A 77 -2.56 6.00 23.89
N LEU A 78 -1.38 5.68 23.36
CA LEU A 78 -1.21 5.18 21.98
C LEU A 78 -1.10 3.65 21.84
N ALA A 79 -1.33 2.87 22.89
CA ALA A 79 -1.15 1.41 22.83
C ALA A 79 -2.05 0.69 21.79
N ASP A 80 -3.19 1.29 21.41
CA ASP A 80 -4.19 0.67 20.52
C ASP A 80 -4.42 1.42 19.20
N ILE A 81 -3.71 2.52 18.94
CA ILE A 81 -3.80 3.21 17.66
C ILE A 81 -2.67 2.68 16.79
N ASP A 82 -2.98 1.75 15.87
CA ASP A 82 -2.07 1.42 14.77
C ASP A 82 -1.83 2.71 13.98
N PRO A 83 -0.65 3.34 14.05
CA PRO A 83 -0.44 4.65 13.47
C PRO A 83 -0.50 4.61 11.95
N GLY A 84 -0.66 3.43 11.31
CA GLY A 84 -0.72 3.25 9.87
C GLY A 84 0.62 3.54 9.17
N PHE A 85 1.56 4.17 9.88
CA PHE A 85 2.91 4.50 9.45
C PHE A 85 3.93 3.65 10.21
N PRO A 86 5.02 3.23 9.55
CA PRO A 86 6.07 2.49 10.23
C PRO A 86 6.76 3.33 11.30
N TYR A 87 6.92 2.79 12.51
CA TYR A 87 7.64 3.44 13.60
C TYR A 87 8.79 2.55 14.10
N TYR A 88 9.87 3.17 14.56
CA TYR A 88 11.05 2.47 15.05
C TYR A 88 10.89 2.13 16.54
N MET A 89 11.30 0.91 16.91
CA MET A 89 11.38 0.45 18.29
C MET A 89 12.77 -0.11 18.54
N GLU A 90 13.50 0.46 19.50
CA GLU A 90 14.83 -0.02 19.88
C GLU A 90 14.75 -1.39 20.57
N ALA A 91 15.81 -2.20 20.43
CA ALA A 91 15.95 -3.43 21.19
C ALA A 91 16.17 -3.10 22.67
N THR A 92 15.42 -3.74 23.56
CA THR A 92 15.54 -3.57 25.01
C THR A 92 15.71 -4.93 25.69
N GLN A 93 15.96 -4.94 27.00
CA GLN A 93 16.02 -6.19 27.76
C GLN A 93 14.69 -6.96 27.75
N GLU A 94 13.58 -6.27 27.56
CA GLU A 94 12.24 -6.85 27.53
C GLU A 94 11.81 -7.25 26.12
N LYS A 95 12.31 -6.54 25.09
CA LYS A 95 11.96 -6.75 23.68
C LYS A 95 13.21 -6.95 22.83
N ASN A 96 13.36 -8.15 22.27
CA ASN A 96 14.48 -8.53 21.42
C ASN A 96 15.87 -8.38 22.10
N PRO A 97 16.07 -8.93 23.32
CA PRO A 97 17.29 -8.72 24.09
C PRO A 97 18.56 -9.21 23.36
N ALA A 98 18.45 -10.29 22.59
CA ALA A 98 19.55 -10.85 21.80
C ALA A 98 20.01 -9.93 20.64
N CYS A 99 19.25 -8.89 20.31
CA CYS A 99 19.54 -7.96 19.22
C CYS A 99 20.10 -6.61 19.69
N ILE A 100 20.28 -6.39 20.99
CA ILE A 100 20.85 -5.14 21.53
C ILE A 100 22.26 -4.95 20.94
N GLY A 101 22.47 -3.82 20.25
CA GLY A 101 23.75 -3.49 19.61
C GLY A 101 24.06 -4.29 18.34
N CYS A 102 23.11 -5.06 17.80
CA CYS A 102 23.29 -5.79 16.56
C CYS A 102 23.15 -4.86 15.33
N ARG A 103 24.15 -4.88 14.45
CA ARG A 103 24.19 -4.19 13.16
C ARG A 103 23.04 -4.59 12.22
N HIS A 104 22.50 -5.79 12.38
CA HIS A 104 21.41 -6.29 11.56
C HIS A 104 20.02 -6.00 12.13
N TYR A 105 19.94 -5.30 13.27
CA TYR A 105 18.67 -4.91 13.86
C TYR A 105 17.96 -3.87 12.98
N HIS A 106 16.69 -4.13 12.67
CA HIS A 106 15.84 -3.25 11.86
C HIS A 106 14.84 -2.50 12.72
N GLY A 107 14.18 -3.18 13.67
CA GLY A 107 13.38 -2.55 14.72
C GLY A 107 12.08 -1.86 14.32
N HIS A 108 11.73 -1.78 13.03
CA HIS A 108 10.50 -1.09 12.61
C HIS A 108 9.24 -1.96 12.73
N VAL A 109 8.15 -1.35 13.17
CA VAL A 109 6.82 -1.94 13.22
C VAL A 109 6.00 -1.50 12.02
N TYR A 110 5.42 -2.46 11.30
CA TYR A 110 4.55 -2.25 10.14
C TYR A 110 3.16 -2.80 10.46
N SER A 111 2.14 -1.93 10.52
CA SER A 111 0.75 -2.33 10.82
C SER A 111 0.65 -3.26 12.03
N GLY A 112 1.28 -2.86 13.14
CA GLY A 112 1.35 -3.64 14.38
C GLY A 112 2.34 -4.82 14.40
N ASN A 113 3.01 -5.17 13.30
CA ASN A 113 3.97 -6.27 13.25
C ASN A 113 5.41 -5.75 13.20
N GLN A 114 6.22 -6.09 14.22
CA GLN A 114 7.63 -5.71 14.25
C GLN A 114 8.47 -6.60 13.33
N LEU A 115 9.23 -5.97 12.43
CA LEU A 115 10.34 -6.59 11.73
C LEU A 115 11.62 -6.34 12.54
N VAL A 116 12.06 -7.37 13.27
CA VAL A 116 13.15 -7.27 14.24
C VAL A 116 14.51 -7.12 13.56
N CYS A 117 14.80 -7.99 12.59
CA CYS A 117 16.12 -8.09 11.96
C CYS A 117 15.97 -8.64 10.53
N GLY A 118 16.90 -8.30 9.63
CA GLY A 118 16.93 -8.89 8.28
C GLY A 118 17.26 -10.38 8.26
N MET A 119 18.00 -10.88 9.26
CA MET A 119 18.35 -12.31 9.39
C MET A 119 17.25 -13.10 10.13
N TYR A 120 16.62 -12.47 11.12
CA TYR A 120 15.55 -13.05 11.94
C TYR A 120 14.37 -12.07 11.98
N PRO A 121 13.43 -12.15 11.00
CA PRO A 121 12.32 -11.20 10.90
C PRO A 121 11.48 -11.06 12.17
N SER A 122 11.29 -12.15 12.90
CA SER A 122 10.53 -12.18 14.16
C SER A 122 11.40 -12.11 15.42
N GLY A 123 12.72 -11.91 15.26
CA GLY A 123 13.68 -12.01 16.35
C GLY A 123 14.08 -13.45 16.66
N ILE A 124 14.89 -13.60 17.70
CA ILE A 124 15.36 -14.89 18.20
C ILE A 124 15.01 -15.03 19.68
N ASP A 125 14.41 -16.18 20.05
CA ASP A 125 14.00 -16.47 21.43
C ASP A 125 15.15 -16.99 22.32
N ALA A 126 16.37 -17.04 21.78
CA ALA A 126 17.56 -17.48 22.50
C ALA A 126 18.23 -16.31 23.22
N ASP A 127 19.09 -16.63 24.19
CA ASP A 127 19.86 -15.64 24.95
C ASP A 127 20.83 -14.81 24.08
N SER A 128 21.18 -15.30 22.87
CA SER A 128 22.13 -14.66 21.97
C SER A 128 21.78 -14.89 20.49
N CYS A 129 22.01 -13.88 19.65
CA CYS A 129 21.84 -13.97 18.20
C CYS A 129 23.10 -14.57 17.52
N PRO A 130 22.96 -15.60 16.66
CA PRO A 130 24.10 -16.19 15.92
C PRO A 130 24.78 -15.22 14.96
N ASP A 131 23.99 -14.28 14.42
CA ASP A 131 24.43 -13.26 13.46
C ASP A 131 24.62 -11.90 14.16
N TRP A 132 24.94 -11.92 15.46
CA TRP A 132 25.20 -10.70 16.22
C TRP A 132 26.55 -10.11 15.80
N GLU A 133 26.50 -9.17 14.87
CA GLU A 133 27.62 -8.30 14.53
C GLU A 133 27.41 -6.96 15.23
N ALA A 134 28.38 -6.51 16.02
CA ALA A 134 28.35 -5.15 16.54
C ALA A 134 28.76 -4.17 15.42
N GLU A 135 28.19 -2.97 15.40
CA GLU A 135 28.79 -1.88 14.65
C GLU A 135 30.18 -1.60 15.26
N ASP A 136 31.24 -1.72 14.45
CA ASP A 136 32.59 -1.32 14.86
C ASP A 136 32.59 0.20 15.12
N LEU A 137 32.33 0.57 16.38
CA LEU A 137 32.49 1.94 16.85
C LEU A 137 33.99 2.22 16.98
N GLY A 138 34.61 2.54 15.85
CA GLY A 138 36.01 2.98 15.79
C GLY A 138 36.19 4.27 16.59
N PHE A 139 36.70 4.13 17.81
CA PHE A 139 37.24 5.21 18.64
C PHE A 139 38.77 5.14 18.67
#